data_AF-A0A434TAQ0-F1
#
_entry.id   AF-A0A434TAQ0-F1
#
_cell.length_a   1.000
_cell.length_b   1.000
_cell.length_c   1.000
_cell.angle_alpha   90.00
_cell.angle_beta   90.00
_cell.angle_gamma   90.00
#
_symmetry.space_group_name_H-M   'P 1'
#
loop_
_entity.id
_entity.type
_entity.pdbx_description
1 polymer ?
#
loop_
_entity_poly.entity_id
_entity_poly.type
_entity_poly.pdbx_seq_one_letter_code
_entity_poly.pdbx_strand_id
1 'polypeptide(L)' 'MAKVKTRNEIRFILNGEDIALADVAPDATLLDWLRLDRTLRGTKEGCAEGDCGACTVLVGRLSAGRLVYES' A
#
# COMPACT_ATOMS: atom_id res chain seq x y z
N MET A 1 -16.74 14.58 23.14
CA MET A 1 -15.81 13.72 22.38
C MET A 1 -16.48 13.37 21.06
N ALA A 2 -15.91 13.78 19.93
CA ALA A 2 -16.49 13.50 18.62
C ALA A 2 -16.46 11.99 18.35
N LYS A 3 -17.60 11.43 17.94
CA LYS A 3 -17.76 10.01 17.64
C LYS A 3 -16.88 9.66 16.43
N VAL A 4 -15.79 8.94 16.63
CA VAL A 4 -14.93 8.47 15.53
C VAL A 4 -15.74 7.48 14.70
N LYS A 5 -16.02 7.82 13.44
CA LYS A 5 -16.72 6.92 12.51
C LYS A 5 -15.70 5.90 12.00
N THR A 6 -15.77 4.67 12.52
CA THR A 6 -14.94 3.57 12.01
C THR A 6 -15.27 3.32 10.55
N ARG A 7 -14.23 3.23 9.72
CA ARG A 7 -14.36 2.89 8.30
C ARG A 7 -14.13 1.38 8.12
N ASN A 8 -14.79 0.82 7.11
CA ASN A 8 -14.71 -0.61 6.78
C ASN A 8 -13.85 -0.87 5.53
N GLU A 9 -12.94 0.04 5.20
CA GLU A 9 -12.07 -0.10 4.01
C GLU A 9 -10.74 0.62 4.23
N ILE A 10 -9.69 0.07 3.62
CA ILE A 10 -8.36 0.67 3.54
C ILE A 10 -8.35 1.62 2.34
N ARG A 11 -7.86 2.85 2.53
CA ARG A 11 -7.68 3.84 1.45
C ARG A 11 -6.24 4.30 1.36
N PHE A 12 -5.71 4.37 0.15
CA PHE A 12 -4.37 4.88 -0.15
C PHE A 12 -4.27 5.33 -1.61
N ILE A 13 -3.19 6.01 -1.96
CA ILE A 13 -2.90 6.42 -3.34
C ILE A 13 -1.86 5.45 -3.91
N LEU A 14 -2.13 4.90 -5.10
CA LEU A 14 -1.20 4.09 -5.86
C LEU A 14 -0.90 4.76 -7.20
N ASN A 15 0.34 5.21 -7.41
CA ASN A 15 0.76 5.82 -8.69
C ASN A 15 -0.17 6.95 -9.19
N GLY A 16 -0.76 7.71 -8.26
CA GLY A 16 -1.70 8.80 -8.55
C GLY A 16 -3.18 8.41 -8.61
N GLU A 17 -3.51 7.13 -8.45
CA GLU A 17 -4.89 6.62 -8.40
C GLU A 17 -5.35 6.42 -6.94
N ASP A 18 -6.54 6.92 -6.60
CA ASP A 18 -7.17 6.66 -5.31
C ASP A 18 -7.71 5.23 -5.24
N ILE A 19 -7.21 4.45 -4.27
CA ILE A 19 -7.61 3.06 -4.04
C ILE A 19 -8.46 2.96 -2.77
N ALA A 20 -9.53 2.17 -2.82
CA ALA A 20 -10.34 1.79 -1.67
C ALA A 20 -10.59 0.27 -1.69
N LEU A 21 -10.18 -0.43 -0.63
CA LEU A 21 -10.29 -1.89 -0.51
C LEU A 21 -11.10 -2.26 0.74
N ALA A 22 -12.23 -2.94 0.57
CA ALA A 22 -13.14 -3.32 1.67
C ALA A 22 -12.99 -4.78 2.13
N ASP A 23 -12.48 -5.66 1.26
CA ASP A 23 -12.33 -7.10 1.52
C ASP A 23 -10.86 -7.48 1.32
N VAL A 24 -10.06 -7.33 2.39
CA VAL A 24 -8.62 -7.60 2.38
C VAL A 24 -8.30 -8.47 3.58
N ALA A 25 -7.63 -9.60 3.34
CA ALA A 25 -7.17 -10.47 4.41
C ALA A 25 -6.09 -9.74 5.25
N PRO A 26 -6.08 -9.85 6.59
CA PRO A 26 -5.12 -9.14 7.44
C PRO A 26 -3.64 -9.48 7.18
N ASP A 27 -3.38 -10.65 6.57
CA ASP A 27 -2.07 -11.18 6.20
C ASP A 27 -1.70 -10.93 4.73
N ALA A 28 -2.58 -10.28 3.95
CA ALA A 28 -2.30 -9.93 2.57
C ALA A 28 -1.11 -8.95 2.49
N THR A 29 -0.14 -9.27 1.64
CA THR A 29 1.03 -8.42 1.41
C THR A 29 0.76 -7.41 0.29
N LEU A 30 1.36 -6.21 0.39
CA LEU A 30 1.32 -5.23 -0.69
C LEU A 30 1.93 -5.80 -1.99
N LEU A 31 2.99 -6.60 -1.87
CA LEU A 31 3.69 -7.19 -3.01
C LEU A 31 2.77 -8.09 -3.84
N ASP A 32 2.05 -9.00 -3.16
CA ASP A 32 1.12 -9.92 -3.83
C ASP A 32 -0.04 -9.16 -4.44
N TRP A 33 -0.64 -8.23 -3.70
CA TRP A 33 -1.74 -7.43 -4.21
C TRP A 33 -1.34 -6.64 -5.48
N LEU A 34 -0.14 -6.06 -5.51
CA LEU A 34 0.37 -5.37 -6.70
C LEU A 34 0.53 -6.34 -7.88
N ARG A 35 1.13 -7.51 -7.66
CA ARG A 35 1.55 -8.44 -8.73
C ARG A 35 0.40 -9.30 -9.26
N LEU A 36 -0.43 -9.81 -8.36
CA LEU A 36 -1.46 -10.80 -8.63
C LEU A 36 -2.79 -10.11 -8.94
N ASP A 37 -3.23 -9.17 -8.09
CA ASP A 37 -4.55 -8.54 -8.22
C ASP A 37 -4.52 -7.35 -9.18
N ARG A 38 -3.51 -6.49 -9.08
CA ARG A 38 -3.36 -5.30 -9.95
C ARG A 38 -2.55 -5.56 -11.21
N THR A 39 -1.94 -6.73 -11.34
CA THR A 39 -1.06 -7.11 -12.47
C THR A 39 0.15 -6.18 -12.70
N LEU A 40 0.53 -5.39 -11.69
CA LEU A 40 1.69 -4.50 -11.69
C LEU A 40 2.95 -5.29 -11.32
N ARG A 41 3.54 -5.95 -12.31
CA ARG A 41 4.64 -6.90 -12.11
C ARG A 41 6.02 -6.24 -12.03
N GLY A 42 6.13 -4.91 -11.93
CA GLY A 42 7.41 -4.21 -11.83
C GLY A 42 8.17 -4.57 -10.55
N THR A 43 7.47 -4.48 -9.42
CA THR A 43 7.96 -4.90 -8.10
C THR A 43 8.02 -6.44 -8.01
N LYS A 44 9.08 -6.99 -7.42
CA LYS A 44 9.38 -8.44 -7.50
C LYS A 44 9.45 -9.08 -6.12
N GLU A 45 9.08 -10.36 -6.09
CA GLU A 45 9.44 -11.24 -4.98
C GLU A 45 10.85 -11.79 -5.23
N GLY A 46 11.69 -11.72 -4.20
CA GLY A 46 13.07 -12.20 -4.25
C GLY A 46 13.36 -13.14 -3.08
N CYS A 47 13.51 -12.59 -1.87
CA CYS A 47 13.81 -13.38 -0.66
C CYS A 47 12.60 -13.60 0.27
N ALA A 48 11.52 -12.82 0.13
CA ALA A 48 10.35 -12.85 1.01
C ALA A 48 10.61 -12.56 2.52
N GLU A 49 11.82 -12.13 2.87
CA GLU A 49 12.23 -11.87 4.26
C GLU A 49 12.83 -10.47 4.50
N GLY A 50 12.96 -9.66 3.45
CA GLY A 50 13.38 -8.25 3.54
C GLY A 50 14.83 -7.94 3.16
N ASP A 51 15.67 -8.94 2.94
CA ASP A 51 17.12 -8.76 2.74
C ASP A 51 17.56 -8.27 1.35
N CYS A 52 16.82 -8.62 0.29
CA CYS A 52 17.29 -8.39 -1.09
C CYS A 52 16.83 -7.07 -1.73
N GLY A 53 15.82 -6.40 -1.17
CA GLY A 53 15.25 -5.17 -1.72
C GLY A 53 14.51 -5.30 -3.06
N ALA A 54 14.30 -6.51 -3.60
CA ALA A 54 13.60 -6.72 -4.88
C ALA A 54 12.14 -6.20 -4.86
N CYS A 55 11.53 -6.13 -3.68
CA CYS A 55 10.18 -5.63 -3.45
C CYS A 55 10.11 -4.16 -2.99
N THR A 56 11.20 -3.40 -3.10
CA THR A 56 11.26 -2.00 -2.61
C THR A 56 10.23 -1.12 -3.31
N VAL A 57 9.54 -0.29 -2.53
CA VAL A 57 8.58 0.72 -2.99
C VAL A 57 8.77 2.02 -2.21
N LEU A 58 8.29 3.14 -2.75
CA LEU A 58 8.21 4.40 -2.02
C LEU A 58 6.90 4.47 -1.25
N VAL A 59 6.97 4.83 0.04
CA VAL A 59 5.79 5.10 0.87
C VAL A 59 5.78 6.58 1.20
N GLY A 60 4.61 7.21 1.07
CA GLY A 60 4.45 8.61 1.39
C GLY A 60 3.16 8.89 2.13
N ARG A 61 3.16 9.99 2.87
CA ARG A 61 2.00 10.51 3.61
C ARG A 61 1.65 11.90 3.11
N LEU A 62 0.35 12.18 3.01
CA LEU A 62 -0.12 13.54 2.79
C LEU A 62 0.06 14.34 4.08
N SER A 63 0.93 15.36 4.03
CA SER A 63 1.19 16.29 5.11
C SER A 63 1.06 17.71 4.59
N ALA A 64 0.19 18.52 5.21
CA ALA A 64 -0.09 19.90 4.81
C ALA A 64 -0.37 20.09 3.30
N GLY A 65 -1.11 19.15 2.69
CA GLY A 65 -1.46 19.20 1.26
C GLY A 65 -0.34 18.80 0.29
N ARG A 66 0.80 18.31 0.80
CA ARG A 66 1.93 17.82 0.01
C ARG A 66 2.18 16.34 0.30
N LEU A 67 2.56 15.57 -0.73
CA LEU A 67 3.04 14.21 -0.55
C LEU A 67 4.49 14.25 -0.05
N VAL A 68 4.73 13.69 1.14
CA VAL A 68 6.06 13.56 1.74
C VAL A 68 6.40 12.07 1.76
N TYR A 69 7.53 11.70 1.15
CA TYR A 69 8.03 10.33 1.17
C TYR A 69 8.85 10.10 2.44
N GLU A 70 8.64 8.94 3.06
CA GLU A 70 9.35 8.50 4.26
C GLU A 70 10.25 7.31 3.88
N SER A 71 11.42 7.20 4.53
CA SER A 71 12.35 6.07 4.41
C SER A 71 12.22 5.12 5.59
#